data_AF-A0A554ITZ9-F1
#
_entry.id   AF-A0A554ITZ9-F1
#
_cell.length_a   1.000
_cell.length_b   1.000
_cell.length_c   1.000
_cell.angle_alpha   90.00
_cell.angle_beta   90.00
_cell.angle_gamma   90.00
#
_symmetry.space_group_name_H-M   'P 1'
#
loop_
_entity.id
_entity.type
_entity.pdbx_description
1 polymer ?
#
loop_
_entity_poly.entity_id
_entity_poly.type
_entity_poly.pdbx_seq_one_letter_code
_entity_poly.pdbx_strand_id
1 'polypeptide(L)'
;MPMKPSEEVALPLDALSDAEAASNVAETIDISTQLDRVITALLKVGTANPVEELQKLDSLYAESGPSAGAFVDTIARRLFQQSGVFDNLNFQSSLLAGGSSFFGAVIRRMGELADAEPLLAETAKLPVQIRLVEHYRRSGKGDEMRKYAEQVTAELKARVEANDKLALGQQAKVEYERSMHAFNEGKFEEAIAIGEQSIELCERAEDLYGVLAARGNTSGLFRYSWAKALGAGHADYTELLEEGRPVLLDDLETADEEINRAQTGTPARNNFERVESNNAMHLMQIAGLQNDVESARRMMAVLKANPIYLSTTTIAKGGATAVKGDAYTKILDDLEAATPEKA
;
A
#
# COMPACT_ATOMS: atom_id res chain seq x y z
N MET A 1 1.04 -8.45 90.45
CA MET A 1 -0.17 -7.69 90.80
C MET A 1 -0.50 -6.71 89.67
N PRO A 2 -1.79 -6.40 89.50
CA PRO A 2 -2.46 -6.07 88.23
C PRO A 2 -2.59 -4.56 87.98
N MET A 3 -2.98 -4.16 86.77
CA MET A 3 -4.20 -3.36 86.49
C MET A 3 -4.34 -3.08 84.98
N LYS A 4 -5.51 -3.48 84.44
CA LYS A 4 -6.25 -2.81 83.33
C LYS A 4 -7.02 -1.59 83.94
N PRO A 5 -7.81 -0.80 83.18
CA PRO A 5 -7.55 -0.03 81.95
C PRO A 5 -8.12 1.43 82.04
N SER A 6 -7.85 2.28 81.03
CA SER A 6 -8.74 3.38 80.56
C SER A 6 -8.18 3.81 79.18
N GLU A 7 -8.85 3.54 78.06
CA GLU A 7 -9.88 4.38 77.40
C GLU A 7 -9.55 5.88 77.43
N GLU A 8 -9.59 6.67 76.36
CA GLU A 8 -9.69 6.52 74.90
C GLU A 8 -9.69 7.99 74.40
N VAL A 9 -8.90 8.40 73.40
CA VAL A 9 -9.33 9.38 72.38
C VAL A 9 -8.51 9.15 71.11
N ALA A 10 -9.23 8.80 70.05
CA ALA A 10 -8.73 8.55 68.70
C ALA A 10 -8.33 9.82 67.93
N LEU A 11 -7.40 9.68 66.99
CA LEU A 11 -7.39 10.43 65.73
C LEU A 11 -7.12 9.43 64.57
N PRO A 12 -7.68 9.69 63.38
CA PRO A 12 -8.08 8.64 62.43
C PRO A 12 -6.89 8.03 61.68
N LEU A 13 -7.04 6.75 61.34
CA LEU A 13 -6.40 6.18 60.16
C LEU A 13 -6.83 7.02 58.95
N ASP A 14 -5.88 7.75 58.37
CA ASP A 14 -5.83 7.86 56.93
C ASP A 14 -4.52 7.24 56.47
N ALA A 15 -4.70 6.08 55.84
CA ALA A 15 -3.70 5.43 55.03
C ALA A 15 -3.28 6.42 53.93
N LEU A 16 -2.09 7.00 54.08
CA LEU A 16 -1.32 7.43 52.92
C LEU A 16 -1.06 6.17 52.11
N SER A 17 -1.87 6.02 51.06
CA SER A 17 -1.92 4.87 50.19
C SER A 17 -0.54 4.53 49.66
N ASP A 18 -0.18 3.25 49.74
CA ASP A 18 0.91 2.58 49.02
C ASP A 18 0.76 2.64 47.46
N ALA A 19 0.04 3.63 46.93
CA ALA A 19 -0.23 3.84 45.52
C ALA A 19 0.80 4.76 44.82
N GLU A 20 1.63 5.49 45.57
CA GLU A 20 2.63 6.39 44.98
C GLU A 20 4.02 5.74 44.84
N ALA A 21 4.29 4.67 45.62
CA ALA A 21 5.55 3.91 45.54
C ALA A 21 5.46 2.64 44.66
N ALA A 22 4.24 2.23 44.29
CA ALA A 22 3.96 1.26 43.24
C ALA A 22 3.09 1.96 42.18
N SER A 23 3.59 2.44 41.05
CA SER A 23 4.75 1.94 40.34
C SER A 23 4.96 2.84 39.12
N ASN A 24 5.79 3.87 39.29
CA ASN A 24 6.57 4.52 38.23
C ASN A 24 7.50 3.53 37.45
N VAL A 25 7.26 2.22 37.54
CA VAL A 25 7.90 1.15 36.74
C VAL A 25 7.02 0.79 35.52
N ALA A 26 5.79 1.31 35.42
CA ALA A 26 4.92 1.10 34.27
C ALA A 26 5.27 1.97 33.04
N GLU A 27 6.08 3.03 33.22
CA GLU A 27 6.26 4.08 32.19
C GLU A 27 7.63 4.12 31.49
N THR A 28 8.50 3.14 31.73
CA THR A 28 9.75 2.99 30.95
C THR A 28 9.93 1.55 30.49
N ILE A 29 8.96 1.04 29.72
CA ILE A 29 9.34 0.06 28.71
C ILE A 29 10.17 0.87 27.70
N ASP A 30 11.48 0.63 27.66
CA ASP A 30 12.40 1.24 26.69
C ASP A 30 11.75 1.28 25.30
N ILE A 31 11.74 2.45 24.66
CA ILE A 31 11.10 2.67 23.36
C ILE A 31 11.54 1.59 22.36
N SER A 32 12.79 1.13 22.43
CA SER A 32 13.31 0.02 21.61
C SER A 32 12.56 -1.30 21.83
N THR A 33 12.20 -1.61 23.09
CA THR A 33 11.39 -2.79 23.45
C THR A 33 9.95 -2.65 22.96
N GLN A 34 9.38 -1.44 22.97
CA GLN A 34 8.05 -1.20 22.42
C GLN A 34 8.04 -1.35 20.90
N LEU A 35 9.04 -0.80 20.21
CA LEU A 35 9.18 -0.91 18.76
C LEU A 35 9.41 -2.37 18.32
N ASP A 36 10.24 -3.16 19.02
CA ASP A 36 10.46 -4.58 18.69
C ASP A 36 9.19 -5.42 18.88
N ARG A 37 8.36 -5.10 19.88
CA ARG A 37 7.04 -5.74 20.06
C ARG A 37 6.10 -5.46 18.89
N VAL A 38 6.00 -4.19 18.47
CA VAL A 38 5.13 -3.78 17.35
C VAL A 38 5.61 -4.41 16.04
N ILE A 39 6.92 -4.44 15.78
CA ILE A 39 7.49 -5.09 14.58
C ILE A 39 7.24 -6.60 14.63
N THR A 40 7.46 -7.25 15.77
CA THR A 40 7.18 -8.69 15.92
C THR A 40 5.70 -9.00 15.71
N ALA A 41 4.79 -8.11 16.14
CA ALA A 41 3.36 -8.22 15.87
C ALA A 41 3.03 -8.03 14.39
N LEU A 42 3.61 -7.02 13.72
CA LEU A 42 3.44 -6.77 12.29
C LEU A 42 3.98 -7.90 11.41
N LEU A 43 5.06 -8.56 11.84
CA LEU A 43 5.66 -9.70 11.14
C LEU A 43 4.94 -11.03 11.42
N LYS A 44 4.09 -11.11 12.45
CA LYS A 44 3.24 -12.28 12.73
C LYS A 44 1.95 -12.16 11.91
N VAL A 45 1.82 -13.00 10.89
CA VAL A 45 0.63 -13.07 10.03
C VAL A 45 -0.61 -13.39 10.86
N GLY A 46 -1.64 -12.54 10.80
CA GLY A 46 -3.01 -12.88 11.20
C GLY A 46 -3.52 -12.42 12.58
N THR A 47 -2.80 -11.56 13.33
CA THR A 47 -3.23 -11.25 14.72
C THR A 47 -3.44 -9.78 15.09
N ALA A 48 -3.17 -8.79 14.23
CA ALA A 48 -3.28 -7.38 14.59
C ALA A 48 -3.99 -6.53 13.51
N ASN A 49 -4.67 -5.46 13.93
CA ASN A 49 -5.14 -4.40 13.03
C ASN A 49 -3.90 -3.66 12.49
N PRO A 50 -3.51 -3.87 11.21
CA PRO A 50 -2.20 -3.41 10.74
C PRO A 50 -2.07 -1.89 10.70
N VAL A 51 -3.19 -1.17 10.61
CA VAL A 51 -3.22 0.30 10.52
C VAL A 51 -2.97 0.94 11.89
N GLU A 52 -3.60 0.45 12.95
CA GLU A 52 -3.41 0.98 14.31
C GLU A 52 -2.00 0.70 14.83
N GLU A 53 -1.47 -0.50 14.59
CA GLU A 53 -0.09 -0.85 14.96
C GLU A 53 0.93 -0.02 14.17
N LEU A 54 0.65 0.28 12.89
CA LEU A 54 1.48 1.20 12.10
C LEU A 54 1.49 2.62 12.67
N GLN A 55 0.32 3.17 12.99
CA GLN A 55 0.22 4.51 13.54
C GLN A 55 0.96 4.61 14.87
N LYS A 56 0.83 3.58 15.72
CA LYS A 56 1.57 3.47 16.97
C LYS A 56 3.08 3.40 16.72
N LEU A 57 3.52 2.64 15.72
CA LEU A 57 4.93 2.54 15.33
C LEU A 57 5.49 3.90 14.91
N ASP A 58 4.76 4.67 14.11
CA ASP A 58 5.19 6.00 13.66
C ASP A 58 5.25 7.02 14.79
N SER A 59 4.26 7.02 15.70
CA SER A 59 4.29 7.88 16.89
C SER A 59 5.50 7.57 17.77
N LEU A 60 5.72 6.29 18.08
CA LEU A 60 6.90 5.85 18.85
C LEU A 60 8.21 6.20 18.17
N TYR A 61 8.27 6.07 16.83
CA TYR A 61 9.44 6.46 16.06
C TYR A 61 9.70 7.97 16.13
N ALA A 62 8.66 8.80 16.01
CA ALA A 62 8.80 10.25 16.14
C ALA A 62 9.28 10.67 17.55
N GLU A 63 8.84 9.98 18.59
CA GLU A 63 9.25 10.22 19.99
C GLU A 63 10.67 9.72 20.30
N SER A 64 11.18 8.74 19.54
CA SER A 64 12.46 8.08 19.82
C SER A 64 13.72 8.94 19.62
N GLY A 65 13.61 10.08 18.94
CA GLY A 65 14.68 11.08 18.83
C GLY A 65 16.04 10.49 18.37
N PRO A 66 17.17 10.80 19.03
CA PRO A 66 18.49 10.30 18.64
C PRO A 66 18.65 8.77 18.67
N SER A 67 17.87 8.07 19.49
CA SER A 67 17.91 6.60 19.65
C SER A 67 17.33 5.87 18.42
N ALA A 68 16.58 6.59 17.58
CA ALA A 68 15.95 6.07 16.37
C ALA A 68 16.94 5.42 15.39
N GLY A 69 18.15 5.97 15.27
CA GLY A 69 19.14 5.54 14.27
C GLY A 69 19.64 4.10 14.49
N ALA A 70 19.99 3.77 15.74
CA ALA A 70 20.47 2.43 16.08
C ALA A 70 19.37 1.37 15.92
N PHE A 71 18.13 1.74 16.24
CA PHE A 71 16.99 0.86 16.06
C PHE A 71 16.68 0.62 14.58
N VAL A 72 16.65 1.68 13.76
CA VAL A 72 16.50 1.57 12.29
C VAL A 72 17.58 0.69 11.67
N ASP A 73 18.85 0.84 12.08
CA ASP A 73 19.96 -0.01 11.61
C ASP A 73 19.73 -1.49 11.98
N THR A 74 19.35 -1.75 13.22
CA THR A 74 19.07 -3.10 13.73
C THR A 74 17.97 -3.77 12.91
N ILE A 75 16.87 -3.06 12.65
CA ILE A 75 15.74 -3.60 11.90
C ILE A 75 16.11 -3.80 10.43
N ALA A 76 16.79 -2.84 9.79
CA ALA A 76 17.27 -2.98 8.42
C ALA A 76 18.12 -4.25 8.24
N ARG A 77 19.06 -4.50 9.17
CA ARG A 77 19.90 -5.71 9.17
C ARG A 77 19.11 -6.99 9.42
N ARG A 78 18.15 -6.96 10.34
CA ARG A 78 17.27 -8.11 10.61
C ARG A 78 16.43 -8.48 9.38
N LEU A 79 15.94 -7.49 8.63
CA LEU A 79 15.18 -7.73 7.41
C LEU A 79 16.05 -8.40 6.32
N PHE A 80 17.32 -8.03 6.18
CA PHE A 80 18.27 -8.75 5.30
C PHE A 80 18.42 -10.25 5.65
N GLN A 81 18.30 -10.60 6.93
CA GLN A 81 18.45 -11.99 7.40
C GLN A 81 17.17 -12.82 7.24
N GLN A 82 16.02 -12.19 6.98
CA GLN A 82 14.76 -12.88 6.76
C GLN A 82 14.53 -13.03 5.25
N SER A 83 15.03 -14.15 4.69
CA SER A 83 14.99 -14.44 3.25
C SER A 83 13.60 -14.26 2.62
N GLY A 84 12.53 -14.62 3.31
CA GLY A 84 11.16 -14.50 2.80
C GLY A 84 10.57 -13.08 2.81
N VAL A 85 11.22 -12.07 3.43
CA VAL A 85 10.66 -10.71 3.44
C VAL A 85 10.79 -10.06 2.07
N PHE A 86 11.91 -10.21 1.37
CA PHE A 86 12.07 -9.63 0.03
C PHE A 86 11.27 -10.36 -1.05
N ASP A 87 11.03 -11.66 -0.86
CA ASP A 87 10.22 -12.48 -1.78
C ASP A 87 8.71 -12.21 -1.62
N ASN A 88 8.25 -11.97 -0.38
CA ASN A 88 6.86 -11.58 -0.09
C ASN A 88 6.61 -10.07 -0.19
N LEU A 89 7.68 -9.29 -0.39
CA LEU A 89 7.62 -7.96 -0.95
C LEU A 89 7.34 -8.10 -2.46
N ASN A 90 6.18 -8.65 -2.81
CA ASN A 90 5.58 -8.55 -4.12
C ASN A 90 4.44 -7.56 -3.99
N PHE A 91 4.55 -6.36 -4.59
CA PHE A 91 3.50 -5.34 -4.74
C PHE A 91 2.65 -4.89 -3.51
N GLN A 92 2.78 -5.49 -2.33
CA GLN A 92 1.61 -5.63 -1.46
C GLN A 92 1.53 -4.73 -0.24
N SER A 93 2.61 -4.10 0.25
CA SER A 93 2.50 -3.32 1.48
C SER A 93 2.65 -1.82 1.24
N SER A 94 1.50 -1.15 1.18
CA SER A 94 1.36 0.28 1.48
C SER A 94 1.99 0.66 2.84
N LEU A 95 2.20 -0.32 3.71
CA LEU A 95 2.91 -0.21 4.98
C LEU A 95 4.38 0.24 4.82
N LEU A 96 5.13 -0.33 3.87
CA LEU A 96 6.58 -0.06 3.75
C LEU A 96 6.91 1.11 2.84
N ALA A 97 6.04 1.41 1.88
CA ALA A 97 6.41 2.22 0.73
C ALA A 97 5.98 3.70 0.80
N GLY A 98 5.46 4.22 1.91
CA GLY A 98 5.23 5.68 2.00
C GLY A 98 4.13 6.12 2.96
N GLY A 99 3.42 5.19 3.62
CA GLY A 99 2.49 5.52 4.70
C GLY A 99 3.19 5.75 6.05
N SER A 100 4.35 5.12 6.27
CA SER A 100 5.08 5.16 7.54
C SER A 100 6.44 5.84 7.42
N SER A 101 6.68 6.78 8.32
CA SER A 101 7.95 7.47 8.49
C SER A 101 9.07 6.53 8.95
N PHE A 102 8.74 5.58 9.85
CA PHE A 102 9.66 4.57 10.34
C PHE A 102 10.14 3.65 9.22
N PHE A 103 9.22 3.03 8.48
CA PHE A 103 9.60 2.12 7.40
C PHE A 103 10.28 2.83 6.23
N GLY A 104 9.92 4.10 6.00
CA GLY A 104 10.67 4.97 5.10
C GLY A 104 12.13 5.15 5.54
N ALA A 105 12.42 5.23 6.84
CA ALA A 105 13.79 5.28 7.35
C ALA A 105 14.50 3.93 7.22
N VAL A 106 13.82 2.83 7.51
CA VAL A 106 14.36 1.47 7.34
C VAL A 106 14.77 1.21 5.90
N ILE A 107 13.91 1.48 4.92
CA ILE A 107 14.23 1.19 3.51
C ILE A 107 15.41 2.02 3.00
N ARG A 108 15.51 3.30 3.41
CA ARG A 108 16.68 4.14 3.10
C ARG A 108 17.95 3.56 3.70
N ARG A 109 17.90 3.14 4.96
CA ARG A 109 19.04 2.52 5.63
C ARG A 109 19.45 1.21 4.96
N MET A 110 18.50 0.41 4.51
CA MET A 110 18.79 -0.79 3.72
C MET A 110 19.53 -0.45 2.42
N GLY A 111 19.14 0.64 1.74
CA GLY A 111 19.87 1.16 0.58
C GLY A 111 21.33 1.49 0.90
N GLU A 112 21.56 2.25 1.97
CA GLU A 112 22.91 2.60 2.44
C GLU A 112 23.76 1.38 2.77
N LEU A 113 23.17 0.37 3.43
CA LEU A 113 23.85 -0.87 3.78
C LEU A 113 24.19 -1.71 2.53
N ALA A 114 23.28 -1.78 1.56
CA ALA A 114 23.50 -2.50 0.32
C ALA A 114 24.60 -1.86 -0.55
N ASP A 115 24.77 -0.54 -0.48
CA ASP A 115 25.86 0.17 -1.15
C ASP A 115 27.20 0.02 -0.41
N ALA A 116 27.19 -0.08 0.92
CA ALA A 116 28.39 -0.11 1.75
C ALA A 116 28.97 -1.52 2.00
N GLU A 117 28.15 -2.57 1.95
CA GLU A 117 28.53 -3.93 2.35
C GLU A 117 28.54 -4.89 1.15
N PRO A 118 29.70 -5.43 0.72
CA PRO A 118 29.81 -6.25 -0.49
C PRO A 118 28.90 -7.49 -0.51
N LEU A 119 28.71 -8.15 0.63
CA LEU A 119 27.85 -9.35 0.73
C LEU A 119 26.36 -9.02 0.55
N LEU A 120 25.92 -7.85 1.04
CA LEU A 120 24.55 -7.37 0.83
C LEU A 120 24.38 -6.82 -0.59
N ALA A 121 25.43 -6.21 -1.14
CA ALA A 121 25.44 -5.73 -2.52
C ALA A 121 25.16 -6.88 -3.52
N GLU A 122 25.75 -8.06 -3.28
CA GLU A 122 25.58 -9.22 -4.15
C GLU A 122 24.18 -9.84 -4.06
N THR A 123 23.58 -9.84 -2.87
CA THR A 123 22.37 -10.64 -2.60
C THR A 123 21.07 -9.83 -2.54
N ALA A 124 21.13 -8.54 -2.21
CA ALA A 124 19.94 -7.76 -1.86
C ALA A 124 19.87 -6.36 -2.49
N LYS A 125 20.95 -5.90 -3.15
CA LYS A 125 21.00 -4.56 -3.76
C LYS A 125 19.83 -4.29 -4.69
N LEU A 126 19.61 -5.17 -5.66
CA LEU A 126 18.60 -4.97 -6.68
C LEU A 126 17.16 -4.95 -6.10
N PRO A 127 16.74 -5.92 -5.26
CA PRO A 127 15.45 -5.83 -4.56
C PRO A 127 15.27 -4.55 -3.73
N VAL A 128 16.31 -4.11 -3.01
CA VAL A 128 16.25 -2.88 -2.20
C VAL A 128 16.13 -1.65 -3.09
N GLN A 129 16.87 -1.56 -4.19
CA GLN A 129 16.79 -0.43 -5.10
C GLN A 129 15.41 -0.31 -5.75
N ILE A 130 14.80 -1.42 -6.18
CA ILE A 130 13.41 -1.44 -6.69
C ILE A 130 12.44 -0.89 -5.64
N ARG A 131 12.65 -1.22 -4.36
CA ARG A 131 11.83 -0.70 -3.25
C ARG A 131 12.06 0.78 -2.98
N LEU A 132 13.28 1.27 -3.18
CA LEU A 132 13.58 2.69 -3.09
C LEU A 132 12.88 3.49 -4.19
N VAL A 133 12.76 2.95 -5.42
CA VAL A 133 11.97 3.58 -6.50
C VAL A 133 10.52 3.83 -6.04
N GLU A 134 9.84 2.81 -5.52
CA GLU A 134 8.48 2.93 -5.02
C GLU A 134 8.36 3.92 -3.84
N HIS A 135 9.27 3.80 -2.87
CA HIS A 135 9.31 4.68 -1.69
C HIS A 135 9.44 6.15 -2.08
N TYR A 136 10.40 6.47 -2.94
CA TYR A 136 10.66 7.85 -3.34
C TYR A 136 9.53 8.41 -4.21
N ARG A 137 8.92 7.61 -5.09
CA ARG A 137 7.71 8.02 -5.81
C ARG A 137 6.60 8.44 -4.85
N ARG A 138 6.25 7.57 -3.90
CA ARG A 138 5.16 7.81 -2.95
C ARG A 138 5.45 8.97 -2.00
N SER A 139 6.72 9.23 -1.74
CA SER A 139 7.19 10.38 -0.95
C SER A 139 7.29 11.69 -1.74
N GLY A 140 6.93 11.70 -3.04
CA GLY A 140 7.03 12.88 -3.90
C GLY A 140 8.47 13.30 -4.23
N LYS A 141 9.45 12.41 -4.03
CA LYS A 141 10.88 12.64 -4.26
C LYS A 141 11.29 12.12 -5.63
N GLY A 142 10.87 12.84 -6.67
CA GLY A 142 10.99 12.41 -8.07
C GLY A 142 12.42 12.20 -8.55
N ASP A 143 13.38 13.03 -8.11
CA ASP A 143 14.78 12.93 -8.52
C ASP A 143 15.44 11.65 -7.97
N GLU A 144 15.23 11.35 -6.69
CA GLU A 144 15.74 10.12 -6.08
C GLU A 144 15.07 8.89 -6.69
N MET A 145 13.76 8.93 -6.95
CA MET A 145 13.06 7.84 -7.64
C MET A 145 13.70 7.55 -9.00
N ARG A 146 13.90 8.59 -9.83
CA ARG A 146 14.52 8.46 -11.16
C ARG A 146 15.93 7.90 -11.08
N LYS A 147 16.76 8.40 -10.16
CA LYS A 147 18.12 7.90 -9.92
C LYS A 147 18.13 6.39 -9.68
N TYR A 148 17.30 5.89 -8.76
CA TYR A 148 17.26 4.45 -8.47
C TYR A 148 16.67 3.64 -9.64
N ALA A 149 15.67 4.19 -10.35
CA ALA A 149 15.10 3.53 -11.52
C ALA A 149 16.14 3.36 -12.64
N GLU A 150 16.96 4.38 -12.90
CA GLU A 150 18.06 4.33 -13.86
C GLU A 150 19.13 3.30 -13.46
N GLN A 151 19.49 3.24 -12.17
CA GLN A 151 20.45 2.26 -11.66
C GLN A 151 19.95 0.82 -11.84
N VAL A 152 18.70 0.55 -11.46
CA VAL A 152 18.08 -0.78 -11.61
C VAL A 152 18.01 -1.16 -13.10
N THR A 153 17.57 -0.23 -13.95
CA THR A 153 17.45 -0.48 -15.40
C THR A 153 18.80 -0.80 -16.03
N ALA A 154 19.85 -0.07 -15.66
CA ALA A 154 21.20 -0.33 -16.15
C ALA A 154 21.72 -1.71 -15.71
N GLU A 155 21.42 -2.12 -14.47
CA GLU A 155 21.85 -3.40 -13.93
C GLU A 155 21.08 -4.59 -14.52
N LEU A 156 19.80 -4.40 -14.86
CA LEU A 156 18.95 -5.44 -15.45
C LEU A 156 19.10 -5.60 -16.96
N LYS A 157 19.64 -4.59 -17.66
CA LYS A 157 19.61 -4.49 -19.13
C LYS A 157 19.96 -5.78 -19.87
N ALA A 158 21.14 -6.34 -19.59
CA ALA A 158 21.62 -7.54 -20.30
C ALA A 158 20.72 -8.77 -20.05
N ARG A 159 20.13 -8.89 -18.86
CA ARG A 159 19.24 -9.99 -18.49
C ARG A 159 17.85 -9.84 -19.13
N VAL A 160 17.35 -8.60 -19.23
CA VAL A 160 16.12 -8.27 -19.96
C VAL A 160 16.27 -8.58 -21.46
N GLU A 161 17.40 -8.22 -22.06
CA GLU A 161 17.74 -8.55 -23.45
C GLU A 161 17.81 -10.07 -23.67
N ALA A 162 18.28 -10.82 -22.67
CA ALA A 162 18.33 -12.27 -22.67
C ALA A 162 16.99 -12.97 -22.34
N ASN A 163 15.89 -12.23 -22.15
CA ASN A 163 14.58 -12.75 -21.72
C ASN A 163 14.61 -13.53 -20.39
N ASP A 164 15.46 -13.13 -19.45
CA ASP A 164 15.40 -13.62 -18.07
C ASP A 164 14.07 -13.16 -17.43
N LYS A 165 13.19 -14.11 -17.10
CA LYS A 165 11.84 -13.83 -16.57
C LYS A 165 11.86 -13.02 -15.28
N LEU A 166 12.82 -13.27 -14.39
CA LEU A 166 12.94 -12.53 -13.13
C LEU A 166 13.36 -11.08 -13.40
N ALA A 167 14.35 -10.87 -14.28
CA ALA A 167 14.77 -9.53 -14.68
C ALA A 167 13.65 -8.77 -15.41
N LEU A 168 12.86 -9.45 -16.24
CA LEU A 168 11.69 -8.87 -16.91
C LEU A 168 10.65 -8.38 -15.90
N GLY A 169 10.26 -9.23 -14.93
CA GLY A 169 9.32 -8.83 -13.88
C GLY A 169 9.85 -7.70 -12.99
N GLN A 170 11.15 -7.70 -12.69
CA GLN A 170 11.81 -6.63 -11.93
C GLN A 170 11.85 -5.31 -12.72
N GLN A 171 12.16 -5.33 -14.01
CA GLN A 171 12.10 -4.15 -14.88
C GLN A 171 10.66 -3.64 -15.02
N ALA A 172 9.70 -4.54 -15.21
CA ALA A 172 8.29 -4.19 -15.29
C ALA A 172 7.85 -3.43 -14.03
N LYS A 173 8.25 -3.89 -12.84
CA LYS A 173 7.98 -3.18 -11.59
C LYS A 173 8.54 -1.76 -11.58
N VAL A 174 9.76 -1.55 -12.10
CA VAL A 174 10.35 -0.20 -12.20
C VAL A 174 9.55 0.68 -13.14
N GLU A 175 9.19 0.18 -14.32
CA GLU A 175 8.38 0.95 -15.29
C GLU A 175 6.99 1.27 -14.74
N TYR A 176 6.36 0.35 -14.01
CA TYR A 176 5.11 0.62 -13.31
C TYR A 176 5.23 1.77 -12.30
N GLU A 177 6.32 1.85 -11.53
CA GLU A 177 6.50 2.99 -10.61
C GLU A 177 6.79 4.29 -11.39
N ARG A 178 7.53 4.24 -12.50
CA ARG A 178 7.76 5.41 -13.35
C ARG A 178 6.46 5.91 -14.00
N SER A 179 5.58 5.02 -14.44
CA SER A 179 4.27 5.39 -15.01
C SER A 179 3.38 6.06 -13.96
N MET A 180 3.33 5.51 -12.75
CA MET A 180 2.62 6.12 -11.62
C MET A 180 3.20 7.49 -11.23
N HIS A 181 4.52 7.70 -11.38
CA HIS A 181 5.13 9.00 -11.16
C HIS A 181 4.72 10.02 -12.22
N ALA A 182 4.80 9.67 -13.50
CA ALA A 182 4.35 10.52 -14.60
C ALA A 182 2.87 10.89 -14.44
N PHE A 183 2.04 9.94 -14.03
CA PHE A 183 0.63 10.18 -13.71
C PHE A 183 0.47 11.20 -12.58
N ASN A 184 1.23 11.07 -11.49
CA ASN A 184 1.21 12.03 -10.38
C ASN A 184 1.67 13.44 -10.79
N GLU A 185 2.52 13.56 -11.82
CA GLU A 185 2.92 14.83 -12.42
C GLU A 185 1.89 15.38 -13.43
N GLY A 186 0.77 14.68 -13.66
CA GLY A 186 -0.27 15.06 -14.62
C GLY A 186 0.11 14.80 -16.09
N LYS A 187 1.17 14.04 -16.34
CA LYS A 187 1.65 13.70 -17.69
C LYS A 187 0.98 12.41 -18.17
N PHE A 188 -0.31 12.50 -18.48
CA PHE A 188 -1.14 11.31 -18.72
C PHE A 188 -0.69 10.47 -19.93
N GLU A 189 -0.33 11.10 -21.04
CA GLU A 189 0.19 10.41 -22.24
C GLU A 189 1.47 9.62 -21.93
N GLU A 190 2.44 10.27 -21.28
CA GLU A 190 3.70 9.65 -20.86
C GLU A 190 3.45 8.50 -19.89
N ALA A 191 2.55 8.70 -18.91
CA ALA A 191 2.18 7.68 -17.95
C ALA A 191 1.58 6.44 -18.63
N ILE A 192 0.68 6.62 -19.60
CA ILE A 192 0.10 5.51 -20.37
C ILE A 192 1.20 4.79 -21.16
N ALA A 193 2.03 5.52 -21.90
CA ALA A 193 3.10 4.92 -22.71
C ALA A 193 4.08 4.08 -21.87
N ILE A 194 4.51 4.58 -20.71
CA ILE A 194 5.37 3.81 -19.79
C ILE A 194 4.60 2.64 -19.17
N GLY A 195 3.30 2.81 -18.88
CA GLY A 195 2.43 1.75 -18.39
C GLY A 195 2.33 0.57 -19.36
N GLU A 196 2.15 0.84 -20.66
CA GLU A 196 2.13 -0.20 -21.71
C GLU A 196 3.47 -0.94 -21.81
N GLN A 197 4.61 -0.25 -21.63
CA GLN A 197 5.92 -0.91 -21.54
C GLN A 197 6.02 -1.86 -20.34
N SER A 198 5.50 -1.45 -19.18
CA SER A 198 5.42 -2.33 -18.01
C SER A 198 4.57 -3.57 -18.29
N ILE A 199 3.45 -3.42 -19.01
CA ILE A 199 2.55 -4.52 -19.36
C ILE A 199 3.27 -5.52 -20.27
N GLU A 200 3.93 -5.06 -21.33
CA GLU A 200 4.70 -5.92 -22.24
C GLU A 200 5.77 -6.73 -21.50
N LEU A 201 6.48 -6.09 -20.56
CA LEU A 201 7.49 -6.76 -19.75
C LEU A 201 6.88 -7.82 -18.83
N CYS A 202 5.73 -7.55 -18.20
CA CYS A 202 5.02 -8.53 -17.39
C CYS A 202 4.52 -9.72 -18.24
N GLU A 203 4.00 -9.48 -19.44
CA GLU A 203 3.57 -10.54 -20.37
C GLU A 203 4.75 -11.44 -20.75
N ARG A 204 5.90 -10.85 -21.09
CA ARG A 204 7.13 -11.59 -21.38
C ARG A 204 7.68 -12.35 -20.16
N ALA A 205 7.45 -11.82 -18.95
CA ALA A 205 7.81 -12.47 -17.70
C ALA A 205 6.84 -13.60 -17.32
N GLU A 206 5.69 -13.74 -18.00
CA GLU A 206 4.55 -14.57 -17.60
C GLU A 206 3.98 -14.20 -16.22
N ASP A 207 4.05 -12.91 -15.85
CA ASP A 207 3.50 -12.36 -14.62
C ASP A 207 2.08 -11.83 -14.84
N LEU A 208 1.10 -12.73 -14.82
CA LEU A 208 -0.31 -12.39 -15.03
C LEU A 208 -0.81 -11.36 -13.99
N TYR A 209 -0.43 -11.50 -12.72
CA TYR A 209 -0.83 -10.55 -11.70
C TYR A 209 -0.29 -9.14 -12.00
N GLY A 210 0.98 -9.03 -12.40
CA GLY A 210 1.60 -7.78 -12.82
C GLY A 210 0.89 -7.14 -14.02
N VAL A 211 0.51 -7.94 -15.02
CA VAL A 211 -0.27 -7.49 -16.18
C VAL A 211 -1.58 -6.83 -15.74
N LEU A 212 -2.40 -7.55 -14.97
CA LEU A 212 -3.72 -7.06 -14.57
C LEU A 212 -3.60 -5.82 -13.66
N ALA A 213 -2.60 -5.78 -12.77
CA ALA A 213 -2.37 -4.62 -11.91
C ALA A 213 -1.96 -3.37 -12.71
N ALA A 214 -1.09 -3.51 -13.72
CA ALA A 214 -0.65 -2.41 -14.56
C ALA A 214 -1.76 -1.93 -15.50
N ARG A 215 -2.51 -2.85 -16.12
CA ARG A 215 -3.68 -2.54 -16.96
C ARG A 215 -4.80 -1.86 -16.18
N GLY A 216 -5.08 -2.30 -14.95
CA GLY A 216 -6.05 -1.67 -14.06
C GLY A 216 -5.82 -0.15 -13.92
N ASN A 217 -4.57 0.27 -13.70
CA ASN A 217 -4.24 1.69 -13.63
C ASN A 217 -4.19 2.37 -15.00
N THR A 218 -3.61 1.74 -16.01
CA THR A 218 -3.41 2.36 -17.32
C THR A 218 -4.73 2.53 -18.06
N SER A 219 -5.54 1.48 -18.14
CA SER A 219 -6.86 1.46 -18.78
C SER A 219 -7.95 2.10 -17.91
N GLY A 220 -7.80 2.04 -16.60
CA GLY A 220 -8.71 2.64 -15.64
C GLY A 220 -8.26 4.03 -15.22
N LEU A 221 -7.49 4.11 -14.13
CA LEU A 221 -7.13 5.35 -13.45
C LEU A 221 -6.59 6.45 -14.38
N PHE A 222 -5.66 6.11 -15.28
CA PHE A 222 -4.94 7.09 -16.10
C PHE A 222 -5.85 7.67 -17.18
N ARG A 223 -6.45 6.81 -18.02
CA ARG A 223 -7.39 7.24 -19.06
C ARG A 223 -8.62 7.93 -18.47
N TYR A 224 -9.18 7.43 -17.37
CA TYR A 224 -10.27 8.10 -16.64
C TYR A 224 -9.89 9.52 -16.21
N SER A 225 -8.73 9.68 -15.55
CA SER A 225 -8.32 10.98 -15.02
C SER A 225 -8.00 11.96 -16.13
N TRP A 226 -7.43 11.47 -17.23
CA TRP A 226 -7.15 12.26 -18.42
C TRP A 226 -8.45 12.73 -19.08
N ALA A 227 -9.39 11.81 -19.36
CA ALA A 227 -10.70 12.15 -19.91
C ALA A 227 -11.42 13.19 -19.03
N LYS A 228 -11.42 12.97 -17.70
CA LYS A 228 -11.99 13.94 -16.75
C LYS A 228 -11.33 15.31 -16.81
N ALA A 229 -10.00 15.38 -16.97
CA ALA A 229 -9.25 16.63 -17.08
C ALA A 229 -9.53 17.38 -18.39
N LEU A 230 -9.74 16.65 -19.49
CA LEU A 230 -10.13 17.23 -20.79
C LEU A 230 -11.58 17.73 -20.78
N GLY A 231 -12.48 16.99 -20.12
CA GLY A 231 -13.91 17.26 -20.06
C GLY A 231 -14.69 16.71 -21.26
N ALA A 232 -16.00 16.49 -21.07
CA ALA A 232 -16.87 15.76 -22.01
C ALA A 232 -17.01 16.40 -23.40
N GLY A 233 -16.58 17.66 -23.59
CA GLY A 233 -16.61 18.35 -24.87
C GLY A 233 -15.34 18.17 -25.73
N HIS A 234 -14.31 17.51 -25.21
CA HIS A 234 -13.07 17.27 -25.94
C HIS A 234 -13.21 16.08 -26.92
N ALA A 235 -12.53 16.13 -28.06
CA ALA A 235 -12.62 15.07 -29.09
C ALA A 235 -12.22 13.69 -28.55
N ASP A 236 -11.12 13.64 -27.79
CA ASP A 236 -10.56 12.38 -27.28
C ASP A 236 -11.28 11.86 -26.03
N TYR A 237 -12.24 12.60 -25.46
CA TYR A 237 -12.89 12.24 -24.21
C TYR A 237 -13.53 10.85 -24.25
N THR A 238 -14.33 10.61 -25.29
CA THR A 238 -15.06 9.34 -25.46
C THR A 238 -14.10 8.20 -25.79
N GLU A 239 -13.14 8.45 -26.69
CA GLU A 239 -12.14 7.48 -27.12
C GLU A 239 -11.34 6.94 -25.93
N LEU A 240 -10.83 7.82 -25.05
CA LEU A 240 -10.10 7.41 -23.85
C LEU A 240 -10.88 6.46 -22.95
N LEU A 241 -12.18 6.67 -22.79
CA LEU A 241 -13.03 5.80 -21.97
C LEU A 241 -13.36 4.48 -22.67
N GLU A 242 -13.55 4.51 -23.99
CA GLU A 242 -13.86 3.34 -24.81
C GLU A 242 -12.66 2.42 -25.05
N GLU A 243 -11.44 2.95 -25.07
CA GLU A 243 -10.22 2.12 -25.10
C GLU A 243 -10.01 1.34 -23.81
N GLY A 244 -10.21 2.00 -22.66
CA GLY A 244 -9.90 1.42 -21.36
C GLY A 244 -10.93 0.39 -20.89
N ARG A 245 -12.22 0.65 -21.15
CA ARG A 245 -13.33 -0.12 -20.57
C ARG A 245 -13.33 -1.61 -20.95
N PRO A 246 -13.18 -2.01 -22.23
CA PRO A 246 -13.19 -3.43 -22.60
C PRO A 246 -12.07 -4.22 -21.94
N VAL A 247 -10.86 -3.63 -21.88
CA VAL A 247 -9.70 -4.25 -21.22
C VAL A 247 -9.98 -4.52 -19.75
N LEU A 248 -10.60 -3.57 -19.03
CA LEU A 248 -10.93 -3.75 -17.62
C LEU A 248 -12.02 -4.81 -17.39
N LEU A 249 -12.96 -4.97 -18.32
CA LEU A 249 -13.99 -6.01 -18.25
C LEU A 249 -13.37 -7.40 -18.43
N ASP A 250 -12.50 -7.57 -19.41
CA ASP A 250 -11.78 -8.82 -19.65
C ASP A 250 -10.86 -9.18 -18.47
N ASP A 251 -10.15 -8.19 -17.92
CA ASP A 251 -9.28 -8.36 -16.76
C ASP A 251 -10.09 -8.72 -15.49
N LEU A 252 -11.32 -8.19 -15.35
CA LEU A 252 -12.22 -8.52 -14.24
C LEU A 252 -12.66 -10.00 -14.31
N GLU A 253 -13.04 -10.48 -15.50
CA GLU A 253 -13.39 -11.89 -15.72
C GLU A 253 -12.20 -12.81 -15.48
N THR A 254 -11.02 -12.42 -15.97
CA THR A 254 -9.77 -13.16 -15.73
C THR A 254 -9.45 -13.26 -14.23
N ALA A 255 -9.60 -12.16 -13.48
CA ALA A 255 -9.36 -12.17 -12.04
C ALA A 255 -10.34 -13.09 -11.30
N ASP A 256 -11.64 -13.06 -11.62
CA ASP A 256 -12.64 -13.96 -11.02
C ASP A 256 -12.32 -15.44 -11.29
N GLU A 257 -11.91 -15.79 -12.51
CA GLU A 257 -11.47 -17.16 -12.82
C GLU A 257 -10.29 -17.62 -11.95
N GLU A 258 -9.27 -16.76 -11.78
CA GLU A 258 -8.10 -17.06 -10.95
C GLU A 258 -8.46 -17.17 -9.47
N ILE A 259 -9.36 -16.31 -8.98
CA ILE A 259 -9.90 -16.39 -7.61
C ILE A 259 -10.60 -17.74 -7.39
N ASN A 260 -11.43 -18.16 -8.35
CA ASN A 260 -12.17 -19.42 -8.26
C ASN A 260 -11.26 -20.66 -8.35
N ARG A 261 -10.11 -20.57 -9.02
CA ARG A 261 -9.10 -21.64 -9.06
C ARG A 261 -8.25 -21.69 -7.77
N ALA A 262 -8.02 -20.55 -7.13
CA ALA A 262 -7.13 -20.44 -5.99
C ALA A 262 -7.78 -20.84 -4.65
N GLN A 263 -6.99 -21.48 -3.77
CA GLN A 263 -7.44 -21.84 -2.42
C GLN A 263 -7.65 -20.60 -1.54
N THR A 264 -8.71 -20.62 -0.72
CA THR A 264 -9.04 -19.56 0.24
C THR A 264 -7.88 -19.28 1.19
N GLY A 265 -7.58 -18.00 1.43
CA GLY A 265 -6.53 -17.57 2.35
C GLY A 265 -5.10 -17.65 1.80
N THR A 266 -4.91 -17.98 0.52
CA THR A 266 -3.60 -17.95 -0.12
C THR A 266 -3.22 -16.55 -0.60
N PRO A 267 -1.91 -16.19 -0.61
CA PRO A 267 -1.45 -14.93 -1.17
C PRO A 267 -1.88 -14.71 -2.63
N ALA A 268 -1.90 -15.79 -3.43
CA ALA A 268 -2.33 -15.75 -4.82
C ALA A 268 -3.80 -15.34 -4.94
N ARG A 269 -4.71 -15.99 -4.20
CA ARG A 269 -6.12 -15.60 -4.18
C ARG A 269 -6.30 -14.15 -3.73
N ASN A 270 -5.66 -13.79 -2.62
CA ASN A 270 -5.74 -12.44 -2.07
C ASN A 270 -5.29 -11.40 -3.11
N ASN A 271 -4.22 -11.66 -3.86
CA ASN A 271 -3.72 -10.79 -4.94
C ASN A 271 -4.79 -10.53 -6.01
N PHE A 272 -5.44 -11.57 -6.53
CA PHE A 272 -6.46 -11.43 -7.56
C PHE A 272 -7.74 -10.79 -7.04
N GLU A 273 -8.14 -11.06 -5.79
CA GLU A 273 -9.25 -10.35 -5.13
C GLU A 273 -9.00 -8.81 -5.06
N ARG A 274 -7.74 -8.37 -4.95
CA ARG A 274 -7.39 -6.93 -5.01
C ARG A 274 -7.52 -6.37 -6.41
N VAL A 275 -7.06 -7.12 -7.40
CA VAL A 275 -7.11 -6.73 -8.82
C VAL A 275 -8.56 -6.59 -9.24
N GLU A 276 -9.38 -7.59 -8.95
CA GLU A 276 -10.82 -7.58 -9.23
C GLU A 276 -11.49 -6.34 -8.63
N SER A 277 -11.25 -6.09 -7.34
CA SER A 277 -11.80 -4.92 -6.64
C SER A 277 -11.30 -3.61 -7.24
N ASN A 278 -10.01 -3.51 -7.60
CA ASN A 278 -9.45 -2.31 -8.24
C ASN A 278 -10.06 -2.04 -9.61
N ASN A 279 -10.20 -3.07 -10.45
CA ASN A 279 -10.79 -2.93 -11.77
C ASN A 279 -12.27 -2.55 -11.68
N ALA A 280 -13.02 -3.15 -10.75
CA ALA A 280 -14.40 -2.76 -10.48
C ALA A 280 -14.52 -1.29 -10.03
N MET A 281 -13.59 -0.80 -9.20
CA MET A 281 -13.54 0.61 -8.81
C MET A 281 -13.30 1.55 -10.01
N HIS A 282 -12.40 1.20 -10.92
CA HIS A 282 -12.15 2.00 -12.12
C HIS A 282 -13.33 1.98 -13.09
N LEU A 283 -13.91 0.81 -13.32
CA LEU A 283 -15.13 0.67 -14.13
C LEU A 283 -16.30 1.45 -13.53
N MET A 284 -16.44 1.50 -12.21
CA MET A 284 -17.45 2.32 -11.53
C MET A 284 -17.28 3.82 -11.83
N GLN A 285 -16.04 4.30 -11.84
CA GLN A 285 -15.73 5.70 -12.16
C GLN A 285 -16.01 6.03 -13.63
N ILE A 286 -15.64 5.13 -14.55
CA ILE A 286 -15.93 5.26 -15.98
C ILE A 286 -17.45 5.27 -16.21
N ALA A 287 -18.19 4.36 -15.56
CA ALA A 287 -19.65 4.30 -15.64
C ALA A 287 -20.30 5.62 -15.19
N GLY A 288 -19.78 6.25 -14.13
CA GLY A 288 -20.21 7.58 -13.69
C GLY A 288 -20.04 8.68 -14.75
N LEU A 289 -18.95 8.66 -15.51
CA LEU A 289 -18.73 9.61 -16.61
C LEU A 289 -19.63 9.34 -17.82
N GLN A 290 -19.94 8.08 -18.08
CA GLN A 290 -20.76 7.65 -19.22
C GLN A 290 -22.26 7.65 -18.91
N ASN A 291 -22.67 7.96 -17.67
CA ASN A 291 -24.03 7.79 -17.18
C ASN A 291 -24.59 6.36 -17.34
N ASP A 292 -23.75 5.35 -17.15
CA ASP A 292 -24.10 3.93 -17.31
C ASP A 292 -24.47 3.29 -15.96
N VAL A 293 -25.76 3.41 -15.59
CA VAL A 293 -26.28 2.88 -14.33
C VAL A 293 -26.19 1.36 -14.21
N GLU A 294 -26.31 0.62 -15.33
CA GLU A 294 -26.26 -0.85 -15.31
C GLU A 294 -24.85 -1.35 -15.01
N SER A 295 -23.84 -0.76 -15.65
CA SER A 295 -22.43 -1.04 -15.33
C SER A 295 -22.11 -0.67 -13.89
N ALA A 296 -22.57 0.49 -13.42
CA ALA A 296 -22.38 0.92 -12.03
C ALA A 296 -22.99 -0.08 -11.02
N ARG A 297 -24.20 -0.60 -11.27
CA ARG A 297 -24.81 -1.65 -10.44
C ARG A 297 -23.99 -2.94 -10.42
N ARG A 298 -23.53 -3.40 -11.59
CA ARG A 298 -22.69 -4.61 -11.70
C ARG A 298 -21.41 -4.46 -10.89
N MET A 299 -20.71 -3.32 -11.03
CA MET A 299 -19.46 -3.07 -10.31
C MET A 299 -19.67 -2.94 -8.80
N MET A 300 -20.75 -2.29 -8.37
CA MET A 300 -21.11 -2.21 -6.95
C MET A 300 -21.37 -3.59 -6.34
N ALA A 301 -21.94 -4.53 -7.09
CA ALA A 301 -22.13 -5.90 -6.62
C ALA A 301 -20.79 -6.61 -6.36
N VAL A 302 -19.82 -6.47 -7.27
CA VAL A 302 -18.45 -6.99 -7.09
C VAL A 302 -17.80 -6.39 -5.83
N LEU A 303 -17.86 -5.07 -5.68
CA LEU A 303 -17.27 -4.39 -4.51
C LEU A 303 -17.93 -4.82 -3.18
N LYS A 304 -19.24 -5.09 -3.17
CA LYS A 304 -19.95 -5.60 -1.98
C LYS A 304 -19.57 -7.04 -1.63
N ALA A 305 -19.16 -7.85 -2.60
CA ALA A 305 -18.66 -9.20 -2.35
C ALA A 305 -17.30 -9.19 -1.65
N ASN A 306 -16.52 -8.09 -1.77
CA ASN A 306 -15.25 -7.89 -1.09
C ASN A 306 -15.25 -6.65 -0.16
N PRO A 307 -15.84 -6.75 1.05
CA PRO A 307 -16.14 -5.59 1.90
C PRO A 307 -14.91 -4.87 2.47
N ILE A 308 -13.72 -5.47 2.39
CA ILE A 308 -12.46 -4.83 2.81
C ILE A 308 -12.21 -3.55 2.00
N TYR A 309 -12.54 -3.56 0.71
CA TYR A 309 -12.29 -2.43 -0.19
C TYR A 309 -13.28 -1.27 -0.01
N LEU A 310 -14.51 -1.58 0.40
CA LEU A 310 -15.51 -0.57 0.74
C LEU A 310 -15.23 0.07 2.09
N SER A 311 -14.72 -0.70 3.06
CA SER A 311 -14.46 -0.22 4.43
C SER A 311 -13.11 0.47 4.61
N THR A 312 -12.24 0.44 3.60
CA THR A 312 -10.92 1.10 3.66
C THR A 312 -11.09 2.60 3.85
N THR A 313 -10.52 3.13 4.94
CA THR A 313 -10.55 4.56 5.25
C THR A 313 -9.31 5.24 4.67
N THR A 314 -9.52 6.29 3.87
CA THR A 314 -8.45 7.18 3.42
C THR A 314 -8.41 8.43 4.28
N ILE A 315 -7.21 8.81 4.71
CA ILE A 315 -6.98 10.11 5.37
C ILE A 315 -6.81 11.15 4.26
N ALA A 316 -7.79 12.03 4.12
CA ALA A 316 -7.75 13.12 3.17
C ALA A 316 -6.63 14.13 3.52
N LYS A 317 -6.25 14.93 2.52
CA LYS A 317 -5.28 16.03 2.63
C LYS A 317 -5.89 17.16 3.50
N GLY A 318 -5.88 16.96 4.82
CA GLY A 318 -6.60 17.76 5.81
C GLY A 318 -6.95 17.02 7.09
N GLY A 319 -6.64 15.72 7.20
CA GLY A 319 -6.88 14.91 8.40
C GLY A 319 -8.29 14.33 8.51
N ALA A 320 -9.21 14.70 7.61
CA ALA A 320 -10.53 14.08 7.54
C ALA A 320 -10.42 12.63 7.05
N THR A 321 -11.04 11.71 7.77
CA THR A 321 -11.18 10.32 7.35
C THR A 321 -12.40 10.18 6.44
N ALA A 322 -12.21 9.60 5.27
CA ALA A 322 -13.28 9.26 4.34
C ALA A 322 -13.25 7.77 4.05
N VAL A 323 -14.42 7.11 4.11
CA VAL A 323 -14.56 5.71 3.72
C VAL A 323 -14.57 5.65 2.19
N LYS A 324 -13.67 4.86 1.60
CA LYS A 324 -13.51 4.79 0.15
C LYS A 324 -14.81 4.37 -0.55
N GLY A 325 -15.58 3.48 0.09
CA GLY A 325 -16.88 3.01 -0.40
C GLY A 325 -17.91 4.13 -0.60
N ASP A 326 -17.88 5.19 0.22
CA ASP A 326 -18.88 6.27 0.15
C ASP A 326 -18.86 6.98 -1.20
N ALA A 327 -17.68 7.15 -1.79
CA ALA A 327 -17.55 7.78 -3.11
C ALA A 327 -18.23 6.95 -4.21
N TYR A 328 -18.12 5.62 -4.15
CA TYR A 328 -18.74 4.74 -5.15
C TYR A 328 -20.23 4.57 -4.92
N THR A 329 -20.67 4.50 -3.66
CA THR A 329 -22.10 4.53 -3.32
C THR A 329 -22.74 5.80 -3.85
N LYS A 330 -22.10 6.95 -3.63
CA LYS A 330 -22.58 8.23 -4.17
C LYS A 330 -22.69 8.24 -5.69
N ILE A 331 -21.72 7.70 -6.42
CA ILE A 331 -21.80 7.60 -7.88
C ILE A 331 -23.04 6.79 -8.30
N LEU A 332 -23.30 5.65 -7.65
CA LEU A 332 -24.48 4.85 -7.96
C LEU A 332 -25.77 5.61 -7.65
N ASP A 333 -25.89 6.20 -6.46
CA ASP A 333 -27.07 6.92 -6.02
C ASP A 333 -27.41 8.10 -6.96
N ASP A 334 -26.39 8.86 -7.38
CA ASP A 334 -26.56 9.98 -8.31
C ASP A 334 -27.07 9.50 -9.68
N LEU A 335 -26.55 8.37 -10.19
CA LEU A 335 -26.99 7.77 -11.46
C LEU A 335 -28.43 7.24 -11.37
N GLU A 336 -28.77 6.58 -10.26
CA GLU A 336 -30.12 6.06 -10.03
C GLU A 336 -31.15 7.19 -9.90
N ALA A 337 -30.82 8.28 -9.21
CA ALA A 337 -31.68 9.46 -9.12
C ALA A 337 -31.87 10.18 -10.47
N ALA A 338 -30.85 10.14 -11.34
CA ALA A 338 -30.90 10.74 -12.68
C ALA A 338 -31.65 9.87 -13.71
N THR A 339 -31.87 8.58 -13.42
CA THR A 339 -32.60 7.67 -14.30
C THR A 339 -34.08 7.71 -13.90
N PRO A 340 -34.99 8.34 -14.66
CA PRO A 340 -36.39 8.32 -14.30
C PRO A 340 -36.86 6.86 -14.29
N GLU A 341 -37.41 6.41 -13.15
CA GLU A 341 -38.15 5.15 -13.11
C GLU A 341 -39.10 5.14 -14.30
N LYS A 342 -38.98 4.14 -15.17
CA LYS A 342 -40.05 3.81 -16.10
C LYS A 342 -41.25 3.40 -15.24
N ALA A 343 -42.11 4.36 -14.94
CA ALA A 343 -43.45 4.16 -14.40
C ALA A 343 -44.28 3.27 -15.34
#